data_AF-A0A957JNX0-F1
#
_entry.id   AF-A0A957JNX0-F1
#
_cell.length_a   1.000
_cell.length_b   1.000
_cell.length_c   1.000
_cell.angle_alpha   90.00
_cell.angle_beta   90.00
_cell.angle_gamma   90.00
#
_symmetry.space_group_name_H-M   'P 1'
#
loop_
_entity.id
_entity.type
_entity.pdbx_description
1 polymer ?
#
loop_
_entity_poly.entity_id
_entity_poly.type
_entity_poly.pdbx_seq_one_letter_code
_entity_poly.pdbx_strand_id
1 'polypeptide(L)'
;MTKSKIPQFQDEKEESDFWDTHDSTEFFDEFEEVDIDIIDARPRLKQISLRLDPQTIDALKNMAATKGIGYQTMMRMWIVERLGQETV
;
A
#
# COMPACT_ATOMS: atom_id res chain seq x y z
N MET A 1 -13.96 -6.91 42.39
CA MET A 1 -14.19 -6.61 40.96
C MET A 1 -13.53 -5.29 40.69
N THR A 2 -12.29 -5.30 40.19
CA THR A 2 -11.56 -4.08 39.83
C THR A 2 -12.23 -3.48 38.60
N LYS A 3 -12.68 -2.23 38.72
CA LYS A 3 -13.31 -1.48 37.64
C LYS A 3 -12.20 -1.10 36.65
N SER A 4 -12.27 -1.58 35.40
CA SER A 4 -11.35 -1.16 34.33
C SER A 4 -11.36 0.36 34.19
N LYS A 5 -10.22 0.97 33.86
CA LYS A 5 -10.16 2.42 33.60
C LYS A 5 -10.80 2.75 32.26
N ILE A 6 -10.79 1.82 31.30
CA ILE A 6 -11.50 1.93 30.02
C ILE A 6 -13.00 1.64 30.26
N PRO A 7 -13.91 2.60 30.01
CA PRO A 7 -15.35 2.38 30.16
C PRO A 7 -15.91 1.52 29.02
N GLN A 8 -17.12 0.97 29.20
CA GLN A 8 -17.87 0.37 28.09
C GLN A 8 -18.57 1.49 27.31
N PHE A 9 -18.15 1.70 26.06
CA PHE A 9 -18.76 2.69 25.16
C PHE A 9 -20.07 2.16 24.57
N GLN A 10 -21.05 3.04 24.41
CA GLN A 10 -22.33 2.69 23.78
C GLN A 10 -22.28 2.83 22.26
N ASP A 11 -21.43 3.72 21.74
CA ASP A 11 -21.23 3.95 20.32
C ASP A 11 -19.78 4.34 19.99
N GLU A 12 -19.42 4.25 18.71
CA GLU A 12 -18.06 4.55 18.21
C GLU A 12 -17.68 6.02 18.39
N LYS A 13 -18.65 6.93 18.46
CA LYS A 13 -18.38 8.36 18.61
C LYS A 13 -17.95 8.68 20.04
N GLU A 14 -18.61 8.09 21.03
CA GLU A 14 -18.26 8.17 22.44
C GLU A 14 -16.84 7.62 22.69
N GLU A 15 -16.48 6.53 22.01
CA GLU A 15 -15.13 5.97 22.04
C GLU A 15 -14.10 6.94 21.44
N SER A 16 -14.38 7.51 20.26
CA SER A 16 -13.50 8.50 19.63
C SER A 16 -13.30 9.73 20.51
N ASP A 17 -14.38 10.30 21.04
CA ASP A 17 -14.35 11.49 21.90
C ASP A 17 -13.56 11.20 23.21
N PHE A 18 -13.62 9.96 23.73
CA PHE A 18 -12.84 9.53 24.88
C PHE A 18 -11.34 9.47 24.55
N TRP A 19 -10.94 8.83 23.45
CA TRP A 19 -9.52 8.73 23.06
C TRP A 19 -8.93 10.06 22.58
N ASP A 20 -9.74 10.99 22.09
CA ASP A 20 -9.29 12.35 21.75
C ASP A 20 -8.98 13.19 23.00
N THR A 21 -9.53 12.82 24.15
CA THR A 21 -9.41 13.58 25.40
C THR A 21 -8.52 12.93 26.45
N HIS A 22 -8.22 11.63 26.33
CA HIS A 22 -7.43 10.87 27.29
C HIS A 22 -6.14 10.35 26.65
N ASP A 23 -5.04 10.37 27.42
CA ASP A 23 -3.76 9.85 26.94
C ASP A 23 -3.82 8.32 26.95
N SER A 24 -3.65 7.71 25.78
CA SER A 24 -3.68 6.25 25.62
C SER A 24 -2.61 5.54 26.45
N THR A 25 -1.55 6.23 26.85
CA THR A 25 -0.49 5.64 27.66
C THR A 25 -0.91 5.33 29.10
N GLU A 26 -1.98 5.96 29.60
CA GLU A 26 -2.52 5.72 30.95
C GLU A 26 -3.23 4.36 31.10
N PHE A 27 -3.46 3.69 29.96
CA PHE A 27 -4.19 2.44 29.82
C PHE A 27 -3.31 1.29 29.30
N PHE A 28 -1.98 1.48 29.20
CA PHE A 28 -1.04 0.44 28.72
C PHE A 28 -1.15 -0.89 29.46
N ASP A 29 -1.43 -0.84 30.77
CA ASP A 29 -1.58 -2.04 31.62
C ASP A 29 -2.85 -2.86 31.28
N GLU A 30 -3.79 -2.28 30.53
CA GLU A 30 -5.06 -2.89 30.11
C GLU A 30 -5.07 -3.27 28.62
N PHE A 31 -4.02 -2.93 27.87
CA PHE A 31 -3.89 -3.31 26.46
C PHE A 31 -3.38 -4.74 26.32
N GLU A 32 -3.97 -5.46 25.38
CA GLU A 32 -3.52 -6.78 24.95
C GLU A 32 -2.80 -6.66 23.61
N GLU A 33 -1.74 -7.44 23.41
CA GLU A 33 -1.07 -7.55 22.12
C GLU A 33 -2.06 -8.15 21.10
N VAL A 34 -2.36 -7.39 20.05
CA VAL A 34 -3.16 -7.87 18.93
C VAL A 34 -2.23 -8.24 17.79
N ASP A 35 -2.30 -9.49 17.35
CA ASP A 35 -1.70 -9.91 16.08
C ASP A 35 -2.53 -9.32 14.93
N ILE A 36 -2.04 -8.20 14.39
CA ILE A 36 -2.62 -7.56 13.21
C ILE A 36 -2.03 -8.17 11.93
N ASP A 37 -2.86 -8.93 11.21
CA ASP A 37 -2.61 -9.25 9.82
C ASP A 37 -2.83 -7.99 8.96
N ILE A 38 -1.74 -7.30 8.61
CA ILE A 38 -1.80 -6.19 7.65
C ILE A 38 -2.14 -6.78 6.27
N ILE A 39 -3.41 -6.70 5.88
CA ILE A 39 -3.86 -7.10 4.55
C ILE A 39 -3.36 -6.06 3.55
N ASP A 40 -2.27 -6.38 2.86
CA ASP A 40 -1.84 -5.60 1.71
C ASP A 40 -2.84 -5.73 0.55
N ALA A 41 -3.73 -4.74 0.44
CA ALA A 41 -4.75 -4.67 -0.60
C ALA A 41 -4.19 -4.29 -2.00
N ARG A 42 -2.87 -4.19 -2.18
CA ARG A 42 -2.29 -3.89 -3.49
C ARG A 42 -2.54 -5.04 -4.48
N PRO A 43 -2.98 -4.75 -5.72
CA PRO A 43 -3.16 -5.77 -6.73
C PRO A 43 -1.83 -6.48 -7.00
N ARG A 44 -1.86 -7.82 -6.94
CA ARG A 44 -0.67 -8.64 -7.14
C ARG A 44 -0.19 -8.52 -8.59
N LEU A 45 1.06 -8.08 -8.77
CA LEU A 45 1.72 -8.05 -10.07
C LEU A 45 2.32 -9.42 -10.37
N LYS A 46 2.13 -9.91 -11.60
CA LYS A 46 2.77 -11.15 -12.08
C LYS A 46 4.07 -10.81 -12.80
N GLN A 47 5.19 -11.34 -12.31
CA GLN A 47 6.47 -11.21 -13.01
C GLN A 47 6.49 -12.12 -14.24
N ILE A 48 6.97 -11.58 -15.35
CA ILE A 48 7.19 -12.33 -16.60
C ILE A 48 8.68 -12.26 -16.96
N SER A 49 9.17 -13.30 -17.63
CA SER A 49 10.49 -13.27 -18.27
C SER A 49 10.30 -13.00 -19.75
N LEU A 50 10.86 -11.90 -20.24
CA LEU A 50 10.82 -11.50 -21.64
C LEU A 50 12.24 -11.38 -22.16
N ARG A 51 12.53 -11.97 -23.32
CA ARG A 51 13.80 -11.80 -24.02
C ARG A 51 13.69 -10.64 -25.00
N LEU A 52 14.61 -9.69 -24.87
CA LEU A 52 14.79 -8.58 -25.79
C LEU A 52 16.27 -8.56 -26.20
N ASP A 53 16.56 -8.05 -27.40
CA ASP A 53 17.94 -7.85 -27.81
C ASP A 53 18.60 -6.75 -26.95
N PRO A 54 19.94 -6.77 -26.79
CA PRO A 54 20.64 -5.80 -25.96
C PRO A 54 20.43 -4.34 -26.40
N GLN A 55 20.35 -4.08 -27.71
CA GLN A 55 20.22 -2.73 -28.25
C GLN A 55 18.86 -2.11 -27.87
N THR A 56 17.79 -2.91 -27.92
CA THR A 56 16.46 -2.50 -27.44
C THR A 56 16.46 -2.17 -25.96
N ILE A 57 17.13 -2.98 -25.12
CA ILE A 57 17.22 -2.71 -23.67
C ILE A 57 17.95 -1.39 -23.41
N ASP A 58 19.05 -1.13 -24.12
CA ASP A 58 19.82 0.09 -23.96
C ASP A 58 19.05 1.33 -24.46
N ALA A 59 18.35 1.21 -25.59
CA ALA A 59 17.46 2.26 -26.09
C ALA A 59 16.35 2.60 -25.08
N LEU A 60 15.72 1.57 -24.49
CA LEU A 60 14.70 1.75 -23.44
C LEU A 60 15.25 2.46 -22.21
N LYS A 61 16.45 2.09 -21.75
CA LYS A 61 17.10 2.74 -20.61
C LYS A 61 17.39 4.22 -20.89
N ASN A 62 17.92 4.53 -22.07
CA ASN A 62 18.23 5.91 -22.46
C ASN A 62 16.96 6.77 -22.52
N MET A 63 15.91 6.28 -23.18
CA MET A 63 14.63 7.00 -23.27
C MET A 63 13.97 7.20 -21.90
N ALA A 64 14.01 6.19 -21.04
CA ALA A 64 13.43 6.26 -19.70
C ALA A 64 14.19 7.25 -18.82
N ALA A 65 15.53 7.26 -18.92
CA ALA A 65 16.38 8.22 -18.20
C ALA A 65 16.07 9.67 -18.60
N THR A 66 15.86 9.96 -19.89
CA THR A 66 15.44 11.30 -20.35
C THR A 66 14.10 11.74 -19.76
N LYS A 67 13.22 10.77 -19.46
CA LYS A 67 11.90 11.01 -18.87
C LYS A 67 11.90 10.94 -17.33
N GLY A 68 13.04 10.66 -16.70
CA GLY A 68 13.16 10.54 -15.24
C GLY A 68 12.41 9.33 -14.66
N ILE A 69 12.13 8.30 -15.46
CA ILE A 69 11.41 7.10 -15.03
C ILE A 69 12.26 5.84 -15.24
N GLY A 70 11.96 4.77 -14.51
CA GLY A 70 12.61 3.47 -14.73
C GLY A 70 12.18 2.83 -16.05
N TYR A 71 13.11 2.17 -16.74
CA TYR A 71 12.83 1.52 -18.03
C TYR A 71 11.73 0.45 -17.94
N GLN A 72 11.64 -0.27 -16.82
CA GLN A 72 10.55 -1.23 -16.56
C GLN A 72 9.19 -0.56 -16.40
N THR A 73 9.15 0.62 -15.75
CA THR A 73 7.95 1.45 -15.64
C THR A 73 7.50 1.91 -17.01
N MET A 74 8.44 2.42 -17.82
CA MET A 74 8.16 2.86 -19.19
C MET A 74 7.63 1.72 -20.06
N MET A 75 8.26 0.54 -20.01
CA MET A 75 7.77 -0.65 -20.71
C MET A 75 6.33 -1.00 -20.30
N ARG A 76 6.03 -0.97 -19.01
CA ARG A 76 4.68 -1.26 -18.51
C ARG A 76 3.65 -0.26 -19.05
N MET A 77 3.97 1.03 -19.04
CA MET A 77 3.08 2.07 -19.56
C MET A 77 2.77 1.83 -21.04
N TRP A 78 3.79 1.58 -21.87
CA TRP A 78 3.60 1.33 -23.29
C TRP A 78 2.80 0.06 -23.58
N ILE A 79 3.01 -1.01 -22.81
CA ILE A 79 2.22 -2.24 -22.97
C ILE A 79 0.73 -1.96 -22.70
N VAL A 80 0.43 -1.24 -21.61
CA VAL A 80 -0.96 -0.90 -21.25
C VAL A 80 -1.59 0.02 -22.29
N GLU A 81 -0.84 1.03 -22.75
CA GLU A 81 -1.29 1.95 -23.80
C GLU A 81 -1.62 1.20 -25.10
N ARG A 82 -0.73 0.30 -25.53
CA ARG A 82 -0.92 -0.48 -26.76
C ARG A 82 -2.10 -1.45 -26.65
N LEU A 83 -2.29 -2.11 -25.51
CA LEU A 83 -3.44 -2.97 -25.27
C LEU A 83 -4.75 -2.18 -25.30
N GLY A 84 -4.76 -0.98 -24.73
CA GLY A 84 -5.90 -0.07 -24.78
C GLY A 84 -6.30 0.31 -26.21
N GLN A 85 -5.33 0.50 -27.11
CA GLN A 85 -5.58 0.82 -28.52
C GLN A 85 -6.14 -0.36 -29.33
N GLU A 86 -5.70 -1.59 -29.05
CA GLU A 86 -6.11 -2.80 -29.79
C GLU A 86 -7.45 -3.39 -29.31
N THR A 87 -7.93 -2.97 -28.13
CA THR A 87 -9.20 -3.46 -27.56
C THR A 87 -10.39 -2.59 -28.00
N VAL A 88 -10.16 -1.51 -28.75
CA VAL A 88 -11.18 -0.62 -29.31
C VAL A 88 -11.53 -1.03 -30.74
#